data_AF-A0A7C0VLY3-F1
#
_entry.id   AF-A0A7C0VLY3-F1
#
_cell.length_a   1.000
_cell.length_b   1.000
_cell.length_c   1.000
_cell.angle_alpha   90.00
_cell.angle_beta   90.00
_cell.angle_gamma   90.00
#
_symmetry.space_group_name_H-M   'P 1'
#
loop_
_entity.id
_entity.type
_entity.pdbx_description
1 polymer ?
#
loop_
_entity_poly.entity_id
_entity_poly.type
_entity_poly.pdbx_seq_one_letter_code
_entity_poly.pdbx_strand_id
1 'polypeptide(L)'
;MKEVRLHLRTALCEVLWESGVRMQCFVHATEPAGWFRFENLSDTLVPLLEMPRYHAGFGGRDGEDVPGSSLQRLGYPPAELIHTCRSVTATQECWGGFVYRVHVAWEEPEQGTLEGAWSIDASLPGDPREPDAAAVVAPALGRGFQADLETHHRWWQESWDRSSISLPDKIPERQYWCRPGW
;
A
#
# COMPACT_ATOMS: atom_id res chain seq x y z
N MET A 1 2.76 18.75 -7.26
CA MET A 1 3.56 17.50 -7.20
C MET A 1 4.77 17.74 -8.08
N LYS A 2 5.98 17.51 -7.56
CA LYS A 2 7.24 17.83 -8.23
C LYS A 2 7.83 16.61 -8.92
N GLU A 3 7.90 15.48 -8.22
CA GLU A 3 8.47 14.23 -8.76
C GLU A 3 7.79 13.01 -8.14
N VAL A 4 7.67 11.93 -8.93
CA VAL A 4 7.30 10.58 -8.47
C VAL A 4 8.31 9.61 -9.05
N ARG A 5 8.88 8.75 -8.21
CA ARG A 5 9.90 7.80 -8.61
C ARG A 5 9.66 6.43 -7.98
N LEU A 6 9.60 5.39 -8.82
CA LEU A 6 9.62 4.00 -8.39
C LEU A 6 11.03 3.44 -8.58
N HIS A 7 11.69 3.06 -7.49
CA HIS A 7 13.01 2.47 -7.52
C HIS A 7 12.92 0.95 -7.71
N LEU A 8 13.04 0.49 -8.96
CA LEU A 8 12.88 -0.94 -9.30
C LEU A 8 13.83 -1.87 -8.56
N ARG A 9 15.05 -1.42 -8.24
CA ARG A 9 16.02 -2.24 -7.49
C ARG A 9 15.61 -2.50 -6.04
N THR A 10 14.84 -1.59 -5.46
CA THR A 10 14.54 -1.57 -4.04
C THR A 10 13.04 -1.66 -3.76
N ALA A 11 12.20 -1.71 -4.79
CA ALA A 11 10.73 -1.64 -4.73
C ALA A 11 10.16 -0.54 -3.83
N LEU A 12 10.90 0.56 -3.70
CA LEU A 12 10.51 1.73 -2.92
C LEU A 12 9.93 2.78 -3.86
N CYS A 13 8.74 3.28 -3.54
CA CYS A 13 8.15 4.43 -4.21
C CYS A 13 8.43 5.69 -3.40
N GLU A 14 8.80 6.77 -4.08
CA GLU A 14 9.01 8.08 -3.50
C GLU A 14 8.21 9.15 -4.26
N VAL A 15 7.58 10.04 -3.51
CA VAL A 15 6.85 11.21 -4.03
C VAL A 15 7.40 12.46 -3.35
N LEU A 16 7.73 13.47 -4.15
CA LEU A 16 8.19 14.79 -3.70
C LEU A 16 7.20 15.86 -4.16
N TRP A 17 6.74 16.69 -3.23
CA TRP A 17 5.89 17.84 -3.53
C TRP A 17 6.71 19.15 -3.61
N GLU A 18 6.13 20.18 -4.23
CA GLU A 18 6.76 21.51 -4.34
C GLU A 18 6.96 22.18 -2.98
N SER A 19 6.15 21.79 -1.97
CA SER A 19 6.30 22.23 -0.58
C SER A 19 7.54 21.67 0.11
N GLY A 20 8.23 20.69 -0.48
CA GLY A 20 9.32 19.94 0.15
C GLY A 20 8.86 18.73 0.98
N VAL A 21 7.55 18.51 1.11
CA VAL A 21 7.00 17.26 1.68
C VAL A 21 7.48 16.09 0.83
N ARG A 22 7.89 15.01 1.50
CA ARG A 22 8.31 13.76 0.88
C ARG A 22 7.48 12.62 1.44
N MET A 23 7.05 11.71 0.57
CA MET A 23 6.41 10.45 0.95
C MET A 23 7.23 9.29 0.40
N GLN A 24 7.45 8.28 1.23
CA GLN A 24 8.00 7.01 0.82
C GLN A 24 6.98 5.91 1.13
N CYS A 25 6.83 4.92 0.25
CA CYS A 25 6.03 3.74 0.55
C CYS A 25 6.57 2.48 -0.13
N PHE A 26 6.34 1.34 0.53
CA PHE A 26 6.68 0.02 0.01
C PHE A 26 5.77 -1.05 0.63
N VAL A 27 5.67 -2.20 -0.02
CA VAL A 27 5.09 -3.42 0.57
C VAL A 27 6.26 -4.30 1.00
N HIS A 28 6.27 -4.72 2.27
CA HIS A 28 7.37 -5.52 2.79
C HIS A 28 7.49 -6.83 2.01
N ALA A 29 8.73 -7.28 1.75
CA ALA A 29 8.95 -8.38 0.82
C ALA A 29 8.59 -9.75 1.41
N THR A 30 8.68 -9.89 2.72
CA THR A 30 8.46 -11.17 3.45
C THR A 30 7.44 -11.07 4.57
N GLU A 31 6.91 -9.88 4.84
CA GLU A 31 5.95 -9.66 5.92
C GLU A 31 4.64 -9.19 5.28
N PRO A 32 3.47 -9.58 5.80
CA PRO A 32 2.17 -9.18 5.26
C PRO A 32 1.81 -7.74 5.64
N ALA A 33 2.76 -6.81 5.55
CA ALA A 33 2.62 -5.42 5.92
C ALA A 33 3.12 -4.49 4.80
N GLY A 34 2.38 -3.42 4.56
CA GLY A 34 2.86 -2.28 3.77
C GLY A 34 3.13 -1.08 4.66
N TRP A 35 4.00 -0.20 4.18
CA TRP A 35 4.50 0.95 4.91
C TRP A 35 4.35 2.23 4.10
N PHE A 36 4.13 3.33 4.81
CA PHE A 36 4.25 4.68 4.29
C PHE A 36 4.93 5.59 5.32
N ARG A 37 5.76 6.52 4.86
CA ARG A 37 6.40 7.54 5.68
C ARG A 37 6.27 8.89 4.98
N PHE A 38 5.84 9.90 5.73
CA PHE A 38 5.85 11.30 5.33
C PHE A 38 6.92 12.06 6.10
N GLU A 39 7.60 12.98 5.44
CA GLU A 39 8.62 13.86 6.01
C GLU A 39 8.38 15.31 5.57
N ASN A 40 8.92 16.26 6.33
CA ASN A 40 8.77 17.71 6.13
C ASN A 40 7.32 18.21 6.15
N LEU A 41 6.47 17.57 6.97
CA LEU A 41 5.11 18.04 7.18
C LEU A 41 5.10 19.34 7.98
N SER A 42 4.35 20.33 7.50
CA SER A 42 4.16 21.62 8.20
C SER A 42 3.04 21.58 9.25
N ASP A 43 2.21 20.54 9.23
CA ASP A 43 1.05 20.34 10.10
C ASP A 43 0.78 18.83 10.28
N THR A 44 -0.10 18.48 11.21
CA THR A 44 -0.52 17.10 11.46
C THR A 44 -1.27 16.54 10.25
N LEU A 45 -0.93 15.31 9.88
CA LEU A 45 -1.59 14.56 8.82
C LEU A 45 -2.36 13.40 9.43
N VAL A 46 -3.64 13.25 9.05
CA VAL A 46 -4.48 12.12 9.49
C VAL A 46 -4.85 11.29 8.27
N PRO A 47 -4.32 10.06 8.13
CA PRO A 47 -4.71 9.14 7.06
C PRO A 47 -6.22 8.83 7.11
N LEU A 48 -6.85 8.85 5.93
CA LEU A 48 -8.23 8.42 5.73
C LEU A 48 -8.25 7.09 4.97
N LEU A 49 -8.95 6.08 5.50
CA LEU A 49 -9.15 4.80 4.83
C LEU A 49 -10.48 4.83 4.07
N GLU A 50 -10.39 4.79 2.74
CA GLU A 50 -11.56 4.71 1.86
C GLU A 50 -11.75 3.27 1.34
N MET A 51 -12.92 2.69 1.65
CA MET A 51 -13.25 1.32 1.25
C MET A 51 -13.91 1.28 -0.14
N PRO A 52 -13.68 0.22 -0.95
CA PRO A 52 -14.36 0.08 -2.23
C PRO A 52 -15.88 0.10 -2.10
N ARG A 53 -16.55 0.70 -3.09
CA ARG A 53 -18.02 0.76 -3.13
C ARG A 53 -18.59 -0.54 -3.69
N TYR A 54 -19.10 -1.40 -2.81
CA TYR A 54 -19.72 -2.67 -3.20
C TYR A 54 -21.23 -2.62 -3.42
N HIS A 55 -21.87 -1.47 -3.19
CA HIS A 55 -23.28 -1.27 -3.52
C HIS A 55 -23.59 0.18 -3.94
N ALA A 56 -24.65 0.35 -4.74
CA ALA A 56 -25.17 1.65 -5.09
C ALA A 56 -25.97 2.26 -3.91
N GLY A 57 -25.82 3.56 -3.65
CA GLY A 57 -26.65 4.29 -2.69
C GLY A 57 -25.96 4.89 -1.45
N PHE A 58 -24.64 4.75 -1.27
CA PHE A 58 -23.91 5.56 -0.28
C PHE A 58 -23.64 6.97 -0.84
N GLY A 59 -24.26 7.99 -0.23
CA GLY A 59 -24.02 9.38 -0.57
C GLY A 59 -22.61 9.82 -0.19
N GLY A 60 -21.73 9.94 -1.18
CA GLY A 60 -20.38 10.49 -1.06
C GLY A 60 -19.84 10.88 -2.43
N ARG A 61 -19.33 12.12 -2.53
CA ARG A 61 -18.95 12.88 -3.76
C ARG A 61 -18.80 12.05 -5.04
N ASP A 62 -19.62 12.39 -6.02
CA ASP A 62 -19.44 12.04 -7.42
C ASP A 62 -18.10 12.60 -7.90
N GLY A 63 -17.14 11.73 -8.23
CA GLY A 63 -15.84 12.21 -8.69
C GLY A 63 -14.87 11.15 -9.21
N GLU A 64 -14.95 9.90 -8.74
CA GLU A 64 -13.98 8.85 -9.15
C GLU A 64 -14.66 7.54 -9.58
N ASP A 65 -15.93 7.60 -10.00
CA ASP A 65 -16.58 6.46 -10.61
C ASP A 65 -16.14 6.35 -12.07
N VAL A 66 -15.21 5.42 -12.34
CA VAL A 66 -15.03 4.88 -13.70
C VAL A 66 -16.39 4.35 -14.15
N PRO A 67 -16.97 4.83 -15.27
CA PRO A 67 -18.28 4.40 -15.72
C PRO A 67 -18.27 2.88 -15.93
N GLY A 68 -19.01 2.14 -15.09
CA GLY A 68 -19.15 0.69 -15.18
C GLY A 68 -18.45 -0.16 -14.11
N SER A 69 -18.15 0.38 -12.91
CA SER A 69 -17.52 -0.42 -11.85
C SER A 69 -18.38 -1.66 -11.50
N SER A 70 -17.81 -2.84 -11.77
CA SER A 70 -18.44 -4.14 -11.56
C SER A 70 -18.70 -4.45 -10.09
N LEU A 71 -18.02 -3.77 -9.18
CA LEU A 71 -18.03 -4.03 -7.75
C LEU A 71 -19.33 -3.57 -7.08
N GLN A 72 -19.95 -2.48 -7.53
CA GLN A 72 -21.23 -2.03 -6.99
C GLN A 72 -22.37 -3.03 -7.24
N ARG A 73 -22.21 -3.93 -8.22
CA ARG A 73 -23.17 -5.01 -8.50
C ARG A 73 -23.06 -6.18 -7.52
N LEU A 74 -22.00 -6.24 -6.72
CA LEU A 74 -21.80 -7.31 -5.75
C LEU A 74 -22.77 -7.18 -4.57
N GLY A 75 -23.25 -5.97 -4.27
CA GLY A 75 -24.29 -5.72 -3.28
C GLY A 75 -23.88 -6.06 -1.85
N TYR A 76 -22.58 -6.08 -1.54
CA TYR A 76 -22.10 -6.37 -0.20
C TYR A 76 -22.49 -5.26 0.78
N PRO A 77 -22.73 -5.59 2.06
CA PRO A 77 -22.97 -4.57 3.07
C PRO A 77 -21.78 -3.59 3.13
N PRO A 78 -21.99 -2.35 3.58
CA PRO A 78 -20.88 -1.42 3.81
C PRO A 78 -19.89 -2.00 4.82
N ALA A 79 -18.61 -1.66 4.63
CA ALA A 79 -17.60 -1.97 5.62
C ALA A 79 -17.90 -1.28 6.95
N GLU A 80 -17.69 -2.01 8.05
CA GLU A 80 -17.64 -1.43 9.39
C GLU A 80 -16.28 -0.75 9.59
N LEU A 81 -16.29 0.53 9.97
CA LEU A 81 -15.08 1.31 10.24
C LEU A 81 -14.98 1.63 11.73
N ILE A 82 -13.87 1.24 12.34
CA ILE A 82 -13.51 1.57 13.72
C ILE A 82 -12.29 2.50 13.68
N HIS A 83 -12.48 3.73 14.16
CA HIS A 83 -11.44 4.75 14.23
C HIS A 83 -10.93 4.91 15.65
N THR A 84 -9.62 5.06 15.80
CA THR A 84 -8.97 5.56 17.01
C THR A 84 -8.21 6.86 16.70
N CYS A 85 -7.44 7.39 17.66
CA CYS A 85 -6.60 8.56 17.39
C CYS A 85 -5.47 8.29 16.37
N ARG A 86 -5.05 7.04 16.19
CA ARG A 86 -3.85 6.65 15.41
C ARG A 86 -4.04 5.40 14.57
N SER A 87 -5.28 4.94 14.41
CA SER A 87 -5.57 3.78 13.59
C SER A 87 -6.98 3.79 13.05
N VAL A 88 -7.16 3.06 11.96
CA VAL A 88 -8.46 2.72 11.38
C VAL A 88 -8.47 1.23 11.06
N THR A 89 -9.50 0.54 11.53
CA THR A 89 -9.81 -0.84 11.13
C THR A 89 -11.07 -0.85 10.30
N ALA A 90 -11.02 -1.46 9.11
CA ALA A 90 -12.19 -1.74 8.30
C ALA A 90 -12.48 -3.23 8.28
N THR A 91 -13.72 -3.64 8.55
CA THR A 91 -14.20 -5.01 8.37
C THR A 91 -15.18 -5.03 7.22
N GLN A 92 -14.89 -5.81 6.18
CA GLN A 92 -15.79 -5.99 5.04
C GLN A 92 -16.27 -7.44 4.97
N GLU A 93 -17.57 -7.61 5.17
CA GLU A 93 -18.25 -8.88 4.90
C GLU A 93 -18.59 -8.99 3.41
N CYS A 94 -18.40 -10.17 2.85
CA CYS A 94 -18.61 -10.47 1.44
C CYS A 94 -19.50 -11.71 1.27
N TRP A 95 -19.80 -12.03 0.02
CA TRP A 95 -20.64 -13.19 -0.29
C TRP A 95 -20.09 -14.49 0.29
N GLY A 96 -21.00 -15.35 0.74
CA GLY A 96 -20.69 -16.68 1.24
C GLY A 96 -20.13 -16.72 2.66
N GLY A 97 -19.99 -15.58 3.35
CA GLY A 97 -19.37 -15.50 4.67
C GLY A 97 -17.85 -15.28 4.63
N PHE A 98 -17.30 -14.92 3.47
CA PHE A 98 -15.92 -14.42 3.36
C PHE A 98 -15.83 -13.05 4.03
N VAL A 99 -14.82 -12.85 4.87
CA VAL A 99 -14.59 -11.58 5.57
C VAL A 99 -13.14 -11.19 5.41
N TYR A 100 -12.88 -9.91 5.15
CA TYR A 100 -11.54 -9.36 5.24
C TYR A 100 -11.51 -8.13 6.15
N ARG A 101 -10.39 -7.98 6.86
CA ARG A 101 -10.09 -6.82 7.69
C ARG A 101 -8.87 -6.10 7.15
N VAL A 102 -9.00 -4.79 7.00
CA VAL A 102 -7.88 -3.88 6.71
C VAL A 102 -7.57 -3.13 8.00
N HIS A 103 -6.31 -3.11 8.41
CA HIS A 103 -5.89 -2.29 9.53
C HIS A 103 -4.79 -1.34 9.06
N VAL A 104 -4.94 -0.06 9.39
CA VAL A 104 -3.95 0.99 9.15
C VAL A 104 -3.68 1.65 10.48
N ALA A 105 -2.42 1.78 10.87
CA ALA A 105 -2.03 2.51 12.06
C ALA A 105 -0.77 3.33 11.79
N TRP A 106 -0.63 4.45 12.50
CA TRP A 106 0.46 5.40 12.29
C TRP A 106 0.93 6.06 13.57
N GLU A 107 2.16 6.53 13.56
CA GLU A 107 2.82 7.25 14.63
C GLU A 107 3.53 8.50 14.08
N GLU A 108 3.80 9.45 14.96
CA GLU A 108 4.54 10.67 14.67
C GLU A 108 5.85 10.60 15.48
N PRO A 109 6.89 9.93 14.97
CA PRO A 109 8.12 9.68 15.73
C PRO A 109 8.87 10.98 16.07
N GLU A 110 8.72 12.00 15.23
CA GLU A 110 9.36 13.32 15.37
C GLU A 110 8.53 14.40 14.66
N GLN A 111 8.81 15.67 14.97
CA GLN A 111 8.07 16.78 14.38
C GLN A 111 8.22 16.81 12.85
N GLY A 112 7.09 16.85 12.14
CA GLY A 112 7.07 16.90 10.69
C GLY A 112 7.22 15.53 10.01
N THR A 113 7.21 14.44 10.79
CA THR A 113 7.31 13.08 10.29
C THR A 113 6.10 12.26 10.73
N LEU A 114 5.54 11.49 9.81
CA LEU A 114 4.52 10.50 10.09
C LEU A 114 4.93 9.16 9.49
N GLU A 115 4.90 8.09 10.27
CA GLU A 115 5.11 6.72 9.80
C GLU A 115 3.85 5.92 10.01
N GLY A 116 3.45 5.12 9.02
CA GLY A 116 2.33 4.21 9.18
C GLY A 116 2.55 2.90 8.48
N ALA A 117 1.93 1.87 9.05
CA ALA A 117 1.90 0.53 8.53
C ALA A 117 0.46 0.07 8.33
N TRP A 118 0.26 -0.80 7.35
CA TRP A 118 -1.04 -1.39 7.06
C TRP A 118 -0.92 -2.87 6.74
N SER A 119 -1.97 -3.62 7.03
CA SER A 119 -2.08 -5.02 6.67
C SER A 119 -3.53 -5.34 6.26
N ILE A 120 -3.67 -6.41 5.48
CA ILE A 120 -4.96 -6.96 5.08
C ILE A 120 -4.93 -8.43 5.43
N ASP A 121 -5.94 -8.86 6.17
CA ASP A 121 -6.12 -10.25 6.55
C ASP A 121 -7.55 -10.69 6.23
N ALA A 122 -7.72 -11.95 5.86
CA ALA A 122 -9.00 -12.48 5.44
C ALA A 122 -9.24 -13.88 5.99
N SER A 123 -10.51 -14.21 6.18
CA SER A 123 -10.96 -15.55 6.57
C SER A 123 -12.03 -16.05 5.62
N LEU A 124 -12.03 -17.36 5.42
CA LEU A 124 -13.04 -18.05 4.63
C LEU A 124 -14.16 -18.60 5.54
N PRO A 125 -15.33 -18.91 4.96
CA PRO A 125 -16.42 -19.51 5.71
C PRO A 125 -15.98 -20.84 6.34
N GLY A 126 -16.16 -20.99 7.65
CA GLY A 126 -15.74 -22.19 8.39
C GLY A 126 -14.28 -22.17 8.87
N ASP A 127 -13.52 -21.10 8.60
CA ASP A 127 -12.27 -20.86 9.30
C ASP A 127 -12.56 -20.54 10.78
N PRO A 128 -12.02 -21.30 11.75
CA PRO A 128 -12.20 -21.00 13.17
C PRO A 128 -11.51 -19.70 13.60
N ARG A 129 -10.64 -19.13 12.75
CA ARG A 129 -9.86 -17.93 13.03
C ARG A 129 -10.55 -16.70 12.44
N GLU A 130 -10.72 -15.68 13.27
CA GLU A 130 -11.07 -14.35 12.76
C GLU A 130 -9.85 -13.65 12.15
N PRO A 131 -10.05 -12.87 11.06
CA PRO A 131 -8.96 -12.09 10.48
C PRO A 131 -8.51 -11.02 11.48
N ASP A 132 -7.21 -10.82 11.63
CA ASP A 132 -6.62 -9.87 12.55
C ASP A 132 -5.38 -9.19 11.93
N ALA A 133 -5.66 -8.24 11.05
CA ALA A 133 -4.63 -7.39 10.46
C ALA A 133 -3.90 -6.52 11.50
N ALA A 134 -4.52 -6.23 12.65
CA ALA A 134 -3.89 -5.43 13.70
C ALA A 134 -2.74 -6.20 14.38
N ALA A 135 -2.86 -7.52 14.53
CA ALA A 135 -1.79 -8.38 15.03
C ALA A 135 -0.53 -8.39 14.15
N VAL A 136 -0.65 -8.03 12.86
CA VAL A 136 0.49 -7.84 11.95
C VAL A 136 1.08 -6.44 12.05
N VAL A 137 0.22 -5.42 12.11
CA VAL A 137 0.64 -4.01 12.11
C VAL A 137 1.31 -3.60 13.43
N ALA A 138 0.81 -4.07 14.58
CA ALA A 138 1.38 -3.74 15.88
C ALA A 138 2.88 -4.09 16.01
N PRO A 139 3.35 -5.31 15.69
CA PRO A 139 4.77 -5.62 15.72
C PRO A 139 5.56 -4.89 14.63
N ALA A 140 4.96 -4.59 13.46
CA ALA A 140 5.61 -3.78 12.43
C ALA A 140 5.92 -2.37 12.94
N LEU A 141 4.93 -1.67 13.51
CA LEU A 141 5.14 -0.36 14.14
C LEU A 141 6.18 -0.43 15.28
N GLY A 142 6.17 -1.51 16.08
CA GLY A 142 7.17 -1.72 17.12
C GLY A 142 8.62 -1.88 16.60
N ARG A 143 8.82 -2.34 15.35
CA ARG A 143 10.13 -2.37 14.68
C ARG A 143 10.48 -1.03 14.03
N GLY A 144 9.49 -0.33 13.49
CA GLY A 144 9.62 0.96 12.83
C GLY A 144 9.96 0.87 11.34
N PHE A 145 9.69 1.96 10.61
CA PHE A 145 9.81 1.99 9.14
C PHE A 145 11.22 1.65 8.65
N GLN A 146 12.26 2.22 9.27
CA GLN A 146 13.64 2.05 8.81
C GLN A 146 14.13 0.60 8.96
N ALA A 147 13.81 -0.07 10.06
CA ALA A 147 14.21 -1.46 10.28
C ALA A 147 13.54 -2.41 9.27
N ASP A 148 12.25 -2.19 8.98
CA ASP A 148 11.52 -2.95 7.96
C ASP A 148 12.01 -2.61 6.54
N LEU A 149 12.39 -1.37 6.27
CA LEU A 149 12.96 -0.97 4.99
C LEU A 149 14.32 -1.65 4.73
N GLU A 150 15.17 -1.75 5.76
CA GLU A 150 16.47 -2.44 5.66
C GLU A 150 16.32 -3.94 5.35
N THR A 151 15.41 -4.62 6.04
CA THR A 151 15.15 -6.05 5.82
C THR A 151 14.49 -6.30 4.47
N HIS A 152 13.58 -5.43 4.05
CA HIS A 152 13.02 -5.42 2.70
C HIS A 152 14.09 -5.24 1.60
N HIS A 153 15.00 -4.27 1.77
CA HIS A 153 16.10 -4.05 0.82
C HIS A 153 17.04 -5.24 0.72
N ARG A 154 17.36 -5.88 1.85
CA ARG A 154 18.20 -7.09 1.87
C ARG A 154 17.57 -8.20 1.03
N TRP A 155 16.27 -8.44 1.18
CA TRP A 155 15.57 -9.43 0.37
C TRP A 155 15.65 -9.12 -1.13
N TRP A 156 15.45 -7.86 -1.52
CA TRP A 156 15.54 -7.46 -2.92
C TRP A 156 16.94 -7.60 -3.49
N GLN A 157 17.99 -7.27 -2.72
CA GLN A 157 19.38 -7.50 -3.11
C GLN A 157 19.62 -8.99 -3.41
N GLU A 158 19.23 -9.88 -2.49
CA GLU A 158 19.35 -11.33 -2.67
C GLU A 158 18.53 -11.88 -3.85
N SER A 159 17.37 -11.28 -4.13
CA SER A 159 16.52 -11.62 -5.28
C SER A 159 17.19 -11.23 -6.61
N TRP A 160 17.74 -10.02 -6.69
CA TRP A 160 18.45 -9.52 -7.87
C TRP A 160 19.78 -10.23 -8.11
N ASP A 161 20.53 -10.58 -7.06
CA ASP A 161 21.79 -11.32 -7.18
C ASP A 161 21.59 -12.71 -7.83
N ARG A 162 20.43 -13.34 -7.58
CA ARG A 162 20.07 -14.63 -8.21
C ARG A 162 19.51 -14.50 -9.63
N SER A 163 19.05 -13.30 -10.01
CA SER A 163 18.25 -13.09 -11.23
C SER A 163 18.88 -12.10 -12.22
N SER A 164 20.02 -11.51 -11.88
CA SER A 164 20.67 -10.51 -12.73
C SER A 164 21.47 -11.17 -13.86
N ILE A 165 21.08 -10.87 -15.10
CA ILE A 165 21.88 -11.16 -16.28
C ILE A 165 22.66 -9.89 -16.60
N SER A 166 23.97 -9.93 -16.37
CA SER A 166 24.87 -8.86 -16.79
C SER A 166 25.26 -9.09 -18.24
N LEU A 167 24.77 -8.24 -19.15
CA LEU A 167 25.24 -8.24 -20.54
C LEU A 167 26.55 -7.42 -20.60
N PRO A 168 27.69 -8.01 -20.97
CA PRO A 168 28.91 -7.26 -21.16
C PRO A 168 28.87 -6.59 -22.54
N ASP A 169 28.11 -5.50 -22.69
CA ASP A 169 28.49 -4.45 -23.63
C ASP A 169 27.65 -3.17 -23.52
N LYS A 170 28.34 -2.02 -23.63
CA LYS A 170 27.72 -0.70 -23.78
C LYS A 170 27.33 -0.50 -25.25
N ILE A 171 26.22 -1.06 -25.67
CA ILE A 171 25.60 -0.65 -26.94
C ILE A 171 24.39 0.22 -26.58
N PRO A 172 24.35 1.51 -26.97
CA PRO A 172 23.19 2.35 -26.74
C PRO A 172 21.99 1.72 -27.46
N GLU A 173 20.93 1.42 -26.71
CA GLU A 173 19.64 1.00 -27.25
C GLU A 173 19.05 2.16 -28.06
N ARG A 174 19.42 2.22 -29.34
CA ARG A 174 18.63 2.84 -30.39
C ARG A 174 18.19 1.74 -31.34
N GLN A 175 16.87 1.72 -31.56
CA GLN A 175 16.16 1.05 -32.66
C GLN A 175 15.96 -0.47 -32.54
N TYR A 176 14.84 -0.84 -31.92
CA TYR A 176 13.98 -1.89 -32.48
C TYR A 176 12.52 -1.42 -32.44
N TRP A 177 11.66 -1.99 -33.31
CA TRP A 177 10.33 -1.56 -33.77
C TRP A 177 10.32 -0.49 -34.87
N CYS A 178 10.01 -0.77 -36.16
CA CYS A 178 9.64 -1.98 -36.89
C CYS A 178 10.22 -1.90 -38.32
N ARG A 179 10.61 -3.04 -38.90
CA ARG A 179 10.75 -3.16 -40.37
C ARG A 179 9.36 -3.40 -41.00
N PRO A 180 8.99 -2.71 -42.09
CA PRO A 180 7.82 -3.04 -42.89
C PRO A 180 8.12 -4.23 -43.80
N GLY A 181 7.14 -5.12 -43.99
CA GLY A 181 7.21 -6.25 -44.90
C GLY A 181 5.95 -6.35 -45.75
N TRP A 182 6.13 -5.99 -47.03
CA TRP A 182 5.34 -6.30 -48.24
C TRP A 182 3.97 -5.65 -48.41
#